data_AF-A0A5B7BN64-F1
#
_entry.id   AF-A0A5B7BN64-F1
#
_cell.length_a   1.000
_cell.length_b   1.000
_cell.length_c   1.000
_cell.angle_alpha   90.00
_cell.angle_beta   90.00
_cell.angle_gamma   90.00
#
_symmetry.space_group_name_H-M   'P 1'
#
loop_
_entity.id
_entity.type
_entity.pdbx_description
1 polymer ?
#
loop_
_entity_poly.entity_id
_entity_poly.type
_entity_poly.pdbx_seq_one_letter_code
_entity_poly.pdbx_strand_id
1 'polypeptide(L)'
;CVKKKIESGVHSVSEGIESIWDSREVEVPDAEGLQKQKQYFVKYKGLAHIHNHWVSESQLHLEALSLVAKFNQRNQVTRWKHEWTVPQRLLKKRLIVSPMQSDGNHSGLAGDSSDCHYEWLIKWRGLDYEHATWELENASFLRSPNTQSLVKEYENRRENAKKNVSLSRIDKSKKESSIKLSKLPAEISPGLDYNHL
;
A
#
# COMPACT_ATOMS: atom_id res chain seq x y z
N CYS A 1 11.27 10.07 -7.61
CA CYS A 1 11.26 9.76 -9.07
C CYS A 1 10.87 8.29 -9.26
N VAL A 2 9.83 7.97 -10.04
CA VAL A 2 9.36 6.57 -10.16
C VAL A 2 10.37 5.68 -10.89
N LYS A 3 11.12 6.24 -11.87
CA LYS A 3 12.23 5.54 -12.53
C LYS A 3 13.26 5.02 -11.52
N LYS A 4 13.73 5.88 -10.61
CA LYS A 4 14.66 5.50 -9.52
C LYS A 4 14.10 4.38 -8.63
N LYS A 5 12.79 4.41 -8.34
CA LYS A 5 12.10 3.39 -7.54
C LYS A 5 12.14 2.01 -8.21
N ILE A 6 12.02 1.97 -9.54
CA ILE A 6 12.06 0.74 -10.34
C ILE A 6 13.50 0.23 -10.43
N GLU A 7 14.46 1.10 -10.76
CA GLU A 7 15.85 0.73 -11.02
C GLU A 7 16.65 0.42 -9.75
N SER A 8 16.39 1.15 -8.66
CA SER A 8 17.18 1.10 -7.43
C SER A 8 16.37 0.67 -6.20
N GLY A 9 15.12 0.25 -6.38
CA GLY A 9 14.23 -0.21 -5.31
C GLY A 9 13.55 0.92 -4.53
N VAL A 10 12.60 0.54 -3.67
CA VAL A 10 11.69 1.47 -2.97
C VAL A 10 12.40 2.36 -1.95
N HIS A 11 13.42 1.88 -1.27
CA HIS A 11 14.17 2.67 -0.29
C HIS A 11 15.02 3.77 -0.92
N SER A 12 15.39 3.63 -2.20
CA SER A 12 16.19 4.63 -2.92
C SER A 12 15.48 5.97 -3.12
N VAL A 13 14.15 5.99 -3.02
CA VAL A 13 13.33 7.21 -3.14
C VAL A 13 12.92 7.78 -1.78
N SER A 14 13.29 7.13 -0.68
CA SER A 14 13.08 7.69 0.66
C SER A 14 14.01 8.87 0.91
N GLU A 15 13.52 9.87 1.64
CA GLU A 15 14.31 11.02 2.14
C GLU A 15 14.95 10.71 3.52
N GLY A 16 15.14 9.43 3.83
CA GLY A 16 15.68 8.93 5.09
C GLY A 16 14.64 8.37 6.06
N ILE A 17 15.04 8.22 7.32
CA ILE A 17 14.23 7.60 8.38
C ILE A 17 13.27 8.63 8.99
N GLU A 18 12.00 8.25 9.06
CA GLU A 18 10.91 9.05 9.63
C GLU A 18 10.75 8.81 11.13
N SER A 19 10.73 7.55 11.55
CA SER A 19 10.48 7.17 12.95
C SER A 19 11.02 5.78 13.29
N ILE A 20 11.25 5.54 14.58
CA ILE A 20 11.62 4.26 15.15
C ILE A 20 10.41 3.72 15.91
N TRP A 21 10.07 2.46 15.68
CA TRP A 21 8.87 1.81 16.19
C TRP A 21 9.14 0.66 17.17
N ASP A 22 10.34 0.08 17.11
CA ASP A 22 10.72 -1.00 18.00
C ASP A 22 12.25 -1.09 18.12
N SER A 23 12.72 -1.79 19.15
CA SER A 23 14.13 -2.10 19.36
C SER A 23 14.29 -3.51 19.91
N ARG A 24 15.30 -4.23 19.43
CA ARG A 24 15.64 -5.58 19.91
C ARG A 24 17.15 -5.75 20.00
N GLU A 25 17.60 -6.69 20.82
CA GLU A 25 18.97 -7.19 20.79
C GLU A 25 19.00 -8.52 20.03
N VAL A 26 19.98 -8.67 19.14
CA VAL A 26 20.22 -9.89 18.37
C VAL A 26 21.65 -10.34 18.60
N GLU A 27 21.85 -11.63 18.83
CA GLU A 27 23.18 -12.22 18.93
C GLU A 27 23.73 -12.49 17.54
N VAL A 28 24.91 -11.93 17.24
CA VAL A 28 25.58 -12.04 15.95
C VAL A 28 26.94 -12.71 16.17
N PRO A 29 27.34 -13.69 15.35
CA PRO A 29 28.68 -14.27 15.41
C PRO A 29 29.75 -13.22 15.11
N ASP A 30 30.78 -13.18 15.95
CA ASP A 30 31.96 -12.32 15.86
C ASP A 30 33.23 -13.17 16.04
N ALA A 31 34.39 -12.59 15.73
CA ALA A 31 35.69 -13.27 15.78
C ALA A 31 36.01 -13.86 17.17
N GLU A 32 35.52 -13.24 18.25
CA GLU A 32 35.72 -13.69 19.63
C GLU A 32 34.51 -14.44 20.26
N GLY A 33 33.42 -14.65 19.51
CA GLY A 33 32.23 -15.37 20.03
C GLY A 33 30.89 -14.78 19.58
N LEU A 34 29.86 -14.85 20.42
CA LEU A 34 28.54 -14.28 20.14
C LEU A 34 28.43 -12.87 20.73
N GLN A 35 28.30 -11.85 19.90
CA GLN A 35 28.15 -10.46 20.33
C GLN A 35 26.69 -10.03 20.24
N LYS A 36 26.17 -9.40 21.30
CA LYS A 36 24.84 -8.78 21.27
C LYS A 36 24.90 -7.46 20.51
N GLN A 37 24.13 -7.35 19.44
CA GLN A 37 23.97 -6.15 18.63
C GLN A 37 22.55 -5.63 18.72
N LYS A 38 22.41 -4.33 18.99
CA LYS A 38 21.11 -3.68 19.04
C LYS A 38 20.62 -3.33 17.63
N GLN A 39 19.36 -3.62 17.37
CA GLN A 39 18.66 -3.31 16.13
C GLN A 39 17.39 -2.53 16.42
N TYR A 40 17.02 -1.67 15.48
CA TYR A 40 15.83 -0.83 15.56
C TYR A 40 14.93 -1.07 14.36
N PHE A 41 13.62 -1.13 14.58
CA PHE A 41 12.63 -1.27 13.53
C PHE A 41 12.19 0.12 13.07
N VAL A 42 12.54 0.48 11.84
CA VAL A 42 12.43 1.86 11.35
C VAL A 42 11.35 2.01 10.28
N LYS A 43 10.75 3.19 10.25
CA LYS A 43 9.81 3.65 9.22
C LYS A 43 10.49 4.70 8.37
N TYR A 44 10.41 4.54 7.06
CA TYR A 44 11.00 5.45 6.07
C TYR A 44 10.02 6.52 5.61
N LYS A 45 10.52 7.72 5.36
CA LYS A 45 9.70 8.86 4.96
C LYS A 45 9.07 8.60 3.58
N GLY A 46 7.76 8.80 3.49
CA GLY A 46 7.01 8.64 2.24
C GLY A 46 6.81 7.19 1.77
N LEU A 47 7.25 6.19 2.54
CA LEU A 47 7.01 4.77 2.29
C LEU A 47 5.94 4.22 3.24
N ALA A 48 5.25 3.15 2.85
CA ALA A 48 4.33 2.44 3.74
C ALA A 48 5.06 1.60 4.80
N HIS A 49 4.34 1.24 5.87
CA HIS A 49 4.87 0.38 6.94
C HIS A 49 5.33 -1.01 6.48
N ILE A 50 4.85 -1.48 5.32
CA ILE A 50 5.31 -2.73 4.73
C ILE A 50 6.80 -2.72 4.34
N HIS A 51 7.37 -1.52 4.14
CA HIS A 51 8.78 -1.33 3.79
C HIS A 51 9.66 -1.09 5.01
N ASN A 52 9.09 -1.16 6.22
CA ASN A 52 9.85 -1.09 7.46
C ASN A 52 10.76 -2.32 7.58
N HIS A 53 11.98 -2.11 8.06
CA HIS A 53 12.89 -3.20 8.36
C HIS A 53 13.74 -2.90 9.58
N TRP A 54 14.41 -3.93 10.08
CA TRP A 54 15.38 -3.82 11.15
C TRP A 54 16.68 -3.23 10.60
N VAL A 55 17.25 -2.27 11.33
CA VAL A 55 18.51 -1.59 11.03
C VAL A 55 19.42 -1.69 12.24
N SER A 56 20.72 -1.90 12.03
CA SER A 56 21.68 -1.94 13.14
C SER A 56 21.84 -0.56 13.78
N GLU A 57 22.19 -0.54 15.06
CA GLU A 57 22.48 0.71 15.78
C GLU A 57 23.59 1.52 15.09
N SER A 58 24.64 0.86 14.59
CA SER A 58 25.75 1.52 13.90
C SER A 58 25.29 2.26 12.64
N GLN A 59 24.46 1.64 11.81
CA GLN A 59 23.90 2.28 10.61
C GLN A 59 22.95 3.41 11.00
N LEU A 60 22.12 3.19 12.01
CA LEU A 60 21.12 4.17 12.43
C LEU A 60 21.75 5.42 13.07
N HIS A 61 22.87 5.28 13.77
CA HIS A 61 23.60 6.42 14.33
C HIS A 61 24.20 7.33 13.25
N LEU A 62 24.60 6.77 12.10
CA LEU A 62 25.11 7.54 10.98
C LEU A 62 24.00 8.35 10.28
N GLU A 63 22.80 7.79 10.18
CA GLU A 63 21.68 8.42 9.44
C GLU A 63 20.79 9.30 10.33
N ALA A 64 20.51 8.88 11.57
CA ALA A 64 19.45 9.45 12.39
C ALA A 64 19.71 9.39 13.91
N LEU A 65 20.91 9.78 14.36
CA LEU A 65 21.29 9.82 15.79
C LEU A 65 20.23 10.48 16.70
N SER A 66 19.66 11.60 16.24
CA SER A 66 18.65 12.35 17.02
C SER A 66 17.34 11.58 17.23
N LEU A 67 16.97 10.67 16.31
CA LEU A 67 15.78 9.83 16.46
C LEU A 67 16.01 8.75 17.52
N VAL A 68 17.21 8.16 17.57
CA VAL A 68 17.56 7.15 18.58
C VAL A 68 17.52 7.75 19.98
N ALA A 69 18.11 8.93 20.17
CA ALA A 69 18.08 9.63 21.45
C ALA A 69 16.64 9.92 21.90
N LYS A 70 15.79 10.43 20.99
CA LYS A 70 14.37 10.70 21.28
C LYS A 70 13.57 9.42 21.58
N PHE A 71 13.86 8.35 20.88
CA PHE A 71 13.21 7.06 21.08
C PHE A 71 13.51 6.50 22.47
N ASN A 72 14.79 6.49 22.87
CA ASN A 72 15.22 5.98 24.17
C ASN A 72 14.68 6.82 25.35
N GLN A 73 14.42 8.11 25.14
CA GLN A 73 13.85 9.00 26.16
C GLN A 73 12.33 8.89 26.30
N ARG A 74 11.63 8.37 25.28
CA ARG A 74 10.18 8.32 25.25
C ARG A 74 9.67 6.95 25.67
N ASN A 75 8.70 6.93 26.59
CA ASN A 75 7.82 5.77 26.75
C ASN A 75 6.92 5.72 25.51
N GLN A 76 7.21 4.83 24.56
CA GLN A 76 6.41 4.70 23.34
C GLN A 76 4.94 4.42 23.68
N VAL A 77 4.07 5.39 23.42
CA VAL A 77 2.62 5.28 23.68
C VAL A 77 1.95 4.39 22.63
N THR A 78 2.41 4.46 21.38
CA THR A 78 1.81 3.73 20.26
C THR A 78 2.77 2.62 19.81
N ARG A 79 2.32 1.37 19.94
CA ARG A 79 3.05 0.21 19.41
C ARG A 79 2.70 0.02 17.94
N TRP A 80 3.70 -0.34 17.15
CA TRP A 80 3.48 -0.73 15.76
C TRP A 80 2.54 -1.94 15.68
N LYS A 81 1.66 -1.93 14.68
CA LYS A 81 0.70 -3.02 14.44
C LYS A 81 0.91 -3.63 13.08
N HIS A 82 0.89 -4.96 13.02
CA HIS A 82 1.03 -5.69 11.76
C HIS A 82 -0.07 -5.33 10.75
N GLU A 83 -1.27 -4.97 11.19
CA GLU A 83 -2.35 -4.56 10.29
C GLU A 83 -1.98 -3.37 9.40
N TRP A 84 -1.05 -2.51 9.81
CA TRP A 84 -0.58 -1.37 9.01
C TRP A 84 0.17 -1.75 7.74
N THR A 85 0.54 -3.03 7.57
CA THR A 85 1.13 -3.57 6.33
C THR A 85 0.10 -4.26 5.45
N VAL A 86 -1.16 -4.36 5.89
CA VAL A 86 -2.22 -5.07 5.17
C VAL A 86 -3.02 -4.09 4.32
N PRO A 87 -3.07 -4.26 2.98
CA PRO A 87 -3.95 -3.46 2.13
C PRO A 87 -5.41 -3.61 2.57
N GLN A 88 -6.10 -2.50 2.74
CA GLN A 88 -7.55 -2.48 3.01
C GLN A 88 -8.35 -2.12 1.77
N ARG A 89 -7.85 -1.21 0.92
CA ARG A 89 -8.54 -0.79 -0.30
C ARG A 89 -7.60 -0.21 -1.34
N LEU A 90 -7.82 -0.50 -2.62
CA LEU A 90 -7.19 0.22 -3.72
C LEU A 90 -8.03 1.45 -4.10
N LEU A 91 -7.39 2.62 -4.07
CA LEU A 91 -8.03 3.92 -4.25
C LEU A 91 -7.91 4.43 -5.68
N LYS A 92 -6.73 4.28 -6.28
CA LYS A 92 -6.42 4.76 -7.63
C LYS A 92 -5.42 3.82 -8.31
N LYS A 93 -5.47 3.77 -9.62
CA LYS A 93 -4.49 3.14 -10.51
C LYS A 93 -3.91 4.20 -11.43
N ARG A 94 -2.59 4.28 -11.58
CA ARG A 94 -1.93 5.18 -12.55
C ARG A 94 -0.93 4.41 -13.39
N LEU A 95 -0.79 4.83 -14.65
CA LEU A 95 0.28 4.36 -15.54
C LEU A 95 1.57 5.13 -15.23
N ILE A 96 2.70 4.42 -15.15
CA ILE A 96 4.02 4.95 -14.81
C ILE A 96 4.89 5.11 -16.06
N VAL A 97 4.94 4.05 -16.88
CA VAL A 97 5.73 4.01 -18.12
C VAL A 97 4.74 3.75 -19.25
N SER A 98 4.65 4.70 -20.20
CA SER A 98 4.00 4.44 -21.47
C SER A 98 4.80 3.34 -22.18
N PRO A 99 4.16 2.35 -22.84
CA PRO A 99 4.87 1.42 -23.72
C PRO A 99 5.42 2.20 -24.93
N MET A 100 6.44 3.03 -24.74
CA MET A 100 7.18 3.65 -25.82
C MET A 100 8.19 2.60 -26.30
N GLN A 101 7.82 1.96 -27.40
CA GLN A 101 8.70 1.42 -28.44
C GLN A 101 9.93 0.69 -27.88
N SER A 102 9.81 -0.63 -27.75
CA SER A 102 10.94 -1.53 -27.97
C SER A 102 11.43 -1.28 -29.40
N ASP A 103 12.20 -0.21 -29.57
CA ASP A 103 12.95 0.03 -30.78
C ASP A 103 14.18 -0.88 -30.71
N GLY A 104 14.47 -1.52 -31.85
CA GLY A 104 15.29 -2.72 -31.92
C GLY A 104 16.70 -2.57 -31.35
N ASN A 105 17.28 -3.75 -31.05
CA ASN A 105 18.68 -3.99 -30.70
C ASN A 105 19.11 -3.69 -29.26
N HIS A 106 18.81 -4.61 -28.33
CA HIS A 106 19.84 -5.08 -27.40
C HIS A 106 19.71 -6.60 -27.20
N SER A 107 20.58 -7.31 -27.92
CA SER A 107 20.98 -8.69 -27.64
C SER A 107 21.77 -8.73 -26.32
N GLY A 108 21.40 -9.62 -25.41
CA GLY A 108 22.32 -10.16 -24.40
C GLY A 108 21.95 -9.90 -22.94
N LEU A 109 21.70 -11.02 -22.25
CA LEU A 109 21.60 -11.25 -20.80
C LEU A 109 20.25 -10.98 -20.10
N ALA A 110 19.74 -12.10 -19.58
CA ALA A 110 18.56 -12.23 -18.75
C ALA A 110 18.65 -11.41 -17.46
N GLY A 111 17.61 -10.61 -17.24
CA GLY A 111 17.22 -10.10 -15.94
C GLY A 111 15.75 -9.78 -16.02
N ASP A 112 14.98 -10.31 -15.07
CA ASP A 112 13.53 -10.18 -14.90
C ASP A 112 13.10 -8.72 -14.71
N SER A 113 13.27 -7.87 -15.73
CA SER A 113 12.68 -6.54 -15.79
C SER A 113 11.20 -6.72 -16.11
N SER A 114 10.45 -7.25 -15.15
CA SER A 114 9.01 -7.20 -15.15
C SER A 114 8.62 -5.73 -15.32
N ASP A 115 8.23 -5.35 -16.53
CA ASP A 115 7.87 -3.98 -16.90
C ASP A 115 6.69 -3.55 -16.03
N CYS A 116 7.00 -2.90 -14.91
CA CYS A 116 6.00 -2.43 -13.97
C CYS A 116 5.35 -1.18 -14.55
N HIS A 117 4.27 -1.39 -15.31
CA HIS A 117 3.59 -0.30 -15.99
C HIS A 117 2.69 0.52 -15.06
N TYR A 118 2.25 -0.02 -13.92
CA TYR A 118 1.24 0.63 -13.09
C TYR A 118 1.66 0.77 -11.63
N GLU A 119 1.08 1.80 -11.02
CA GLU A 119 1.14 2.05 -9.59
C GLU A 119 -0.27 2.11 -9.02
N TRP A 120 -0.42 1.55 -7.83
CA TRP A 120 -1.66 1.50 -7.08
C TRP A 120 -1.56 2.42 -5.86
N LEU A 121 -2.54 3.31 -5.67
CA LEU A 121 -2.68 4.05 -4.43
C LEU A 121 -3.45 3.20 -3.43
N ILE A 122 -2.80 2.81 -2.34
CA ILE A 122 -3.31 1.83 -1.38
C ILE A 122 -3.68 2.51 -0.07
N LYS A 123 -4.90 2.24 0.41
CA LYS A 123 -5.32 2.51 1.78
C LYS A 123 -4.96 1.31 2.65
N TRP A 124 -4.18 1.55 3.70
CA TRP A 124 -3.70 0.52 4.63
C TRP A 124 -4.68 0.30 5.78
N ARG A 125 -4.78 -0.94 6.28
CA ARG A 125 -5.65 -1.27 7.40
C ARG A 125 -5.12 -0.61 8.68
N GLY A 126 -6.01 -0.11 9.52
CA GLY A 126 -5.65 0.54 10.79
C GLY A 126 -4.97 1.89 10.64
N LEU A 127 -4.89 2.45 9.42
CA LEU A 127 -4.36 3.77 9.12
C LEU A 127 -5.38 4.61 8.36
N ASP A 128 -5.32 5.92 8.55
CA ASP A 128 -6.15 6.89 7.86
C ASP A 128 -5.73 7.09 6.39
N TYR A 129 -6.60 7.75 5.62
CA TYR A 129 -6.40 7.98 4.20
C TYR A 129 -5.15 8.82 3.88
N GLU A 130 -4.70 9.64 4.81
CA GLU A 130 -3.47 10.45 4.66
C GLU A 130 -2.19 9.59 4.58
N HIS A 131 -2.23 8.36 5.09
CA HIS A 131 -1.12 7.43 5.02
C HIS A 131 -1.17 6.53 3.77
N ALA A 132 -2.05 6.82 2.82
CA ALA A 132 -2.12 6.05 1.58
C ALA A 132 -0.85 6.28 0.73
N THR A 133 -0.28 5.19 0.20
CA THR A 133 0.97 5.24 -0.58
C THR A 133 0.80 4.65 -1.96
N TRP A 134 1.62 5.11 -2.90
CA TRP A 134 1.72 4.54 -4.24
C TRP A 134 2.67 3.35 -4.23
N GLU A 135 2.17 2.19 -4.62
CA GLU A 135 2.91 0.93 -4.65
C GLU A 135 2.94 0.34 -6.06
N LEU A 136 4.09 -0.21 -6.45
CA LEU A 136 4.32 -0.78 -7.77
C LEU A 136 3.46 -2.04 -7.95
N GLU A 137 2.87 -2.24 -9.14
CA GLU A 137 1.99 -3.39 -9.41
C GLU A 137 2.71 -4.75 -9.24
N ASN A 138 4.03 -4.79 -9.42
CA ASN A 138 4.84 -6.00 -9.22
C ASN A 138 5.21 -6.27 -7.75
N ALA A 139 4.76 -5.46 -6.79
CA ALA A 139 5.06 -5.66 -5.37
C ALA A 139 4.52 -7.02 -4.87
N SER A 140 5.33 -7.72 -4.07
CA SER A 140 5.04 -9.10 -3.65
C SER A 140 3.68 -9.26 -2.95
N PHE A 141 3.29 -8.30 -2.12
CA PHE A 141 2.03 -8.33 -1.38
C PHE A 141 0.79 -8.13 -2.25
N LEU A 142 0.93 -7.51 -3.44
CA LEU A 142 -0.16 -7.39 -4.41
C LEU A 142 -0.47 -8.74 -5.07
N ARG A 143 0.49 -9.68 -5.11
CA ARG A 143 0.29 -11.03 -5.65
C ARG A 143 -0.49 -11.96 -4.70
N SER A 144 -0.74 -11.54 -3.46
CA SER A 144 -1.52 -12.34 -2.52
C SER A 144 -3.01 -12.44 -2.94
N PRO A 145 -3.69 -13.56 -2.68
CA PRO A 145 -5.11 -13.73 -3.04
C PRO A 145 -6.01 -12.63 -2.47
N ASN A 146 -5.75 -12.22 -1.24
CA ASN A 146 -6.50 -11.15 -0.57
C ASN A 146 -6.38 -9.84 -1.35
N THR A 147 -5.18 -9.46 -1.75
CA THR A 147 -4.99 -8.20 -2.50
C THR A 147 -5.50 -8.29 -3.93
N GLN A 148 -5.40 -9.46 -4.58
CA GLN A 148 -6.00 -9.69 -5.90
C GLN A 148 -7.54 -9.51 -5.89
N SER A 149 -8.20 -9.88 -4.79
CA SER A 149 -9.64 -9.58 -4.62
C SER A 149 -9.92 -8.07 -4.61
N LEU A 150 -9.04 -7.26 -4.00
CA LEU A 150 -9.14 -5.80 -3.98
C LEU A 150 -8.89 -5.18 -5.36
N VAL A 151 -7.98 -5.76 -6.15
CA VAL A 151 -7.77 -5.37 -7.56
C VAL A 151 -9.06 -5.59 -8.35
N LYS A 152 -9.65 -6.78 -8.24
CA LYS A 152 -10.92 -7.10 -8.90
C LYS A 152 -12.05 -6.17 -8.47
N GLU A 153 -12.17 -5.89 -7.17
CA GLU A 153 -13.17 -4.96 -6.64
C GLU A 153 -12.99 -3.55 -7.22
N TYR A 154 -11.75 -3.05 -7.28
CA TYR A 154 -11.46 -1.75 -7.87
C TYR A 154 -11.85 -1.68 -9.36
N GLU A 155 -11.43 -2.66 -10.17
CA GLU A 155 -11.75 -2.65 -11.60
C GLU A 155 -13.26 -2.79 -11.83
N ASN A 156 -13.97 -3.60 -11.02
CA ASN A 156 -15.43 -3.68 -11.05
C ASN A 156 -16.09 -2.33 -10.75
N ARG A 157 -15.63 -1.62 -9.71
CA ARG A 157 -16.12 -0.26 -9.39
C ARG A 157 -15.90 0.70 -10.56
N ARG A 158 -14.73 0.62 -11.20
CA ARG A 158 -14.37 1.45 -12.35
C ARG A 158 -15.22 1.18 -13.57
N GLU A 159 -15.44 -0.09 -13.93
CA GLU A 159 -16.28 -0.47 -15.06
C GLU A 159 -17.75 -0.12 -14.85
N ASN A 160 -18.28 -0.31 -13.64
CA ASN A 160 -19.64 0.10 -13.32
C ASN A 160 -19.83 1.62 -13.41
N ALA A 161 -18.85 2.40 -12.94
CA ALA A 161 -18.87 3.85 -13.11
C ALA A 161 -18.87 4.28 -14.58
N LYS A 162 -18.05 3.64 -15.44
CA LYS A 162 -18.06 3.89 -16.89
C LYS A 162 -19.42 3.58 -17.52
N LYS A 163 -20.02 2.43 -17.19
CA LYS A 163 -21.35 2.04 -17.68
C LYS A 163 -22.42 3.06 -17.29
N ASN A 164 -22.42 3.52 -16.04
CA ASN A 164 -23.38 4.52 -15.56
C ASN A 164 -23.22 5.87 -16.28
N VAL A 165 -22.00 6.28 -16.58
CA VAL A 165 -21.74 7.47 -17.40
C VAL A 165 -22.30 7.29 -18.81
N SER A 166 -22.08 6.14 -19.44
CA SER A 166 -22.63 5.84 -20.77
C SER A 166 -24.17 5.83 -20.78
N LEU A 167 -24.81 5.22 -19.77
CA LEU A 167 -26.27 5.20 -19.63
C LEU A 167 -26.85 6.61 -19.48
N SER A 168 -26.26 7.44 -18.62
CA SER A 168 -26.71 8.84 -18.44
C SER A 168 -26.55 9.71 -19.70
N ARG A 169 -25.60 9.38 -20.59
CA ARG A 169 -25.45 10.07 -21.89
C ARG A 169 -26.53 9.64 -22.90
N ILE A 170 -26.91 8.37 -22.88
CA ILE A 170 -28.00 7.84 -23.72
C ILE A 170 -29.34 8.42 -23.24
N ASP A 171 -29.56 8.48 -21.93
CA ASP A 171 -30.78 9.02 -21.33
C ASP A 171 -30.96 10.52 -21.57
N LYS A 172 -29.87 11.31 -21.62
CA LYS A 172 -29.94 12.73 -22.05
C LYS A 172 -30.35 12.92 -23.52
N SER A 173 -30.25 11.90 -24.36
CA SER A 173 -30.62 11.97 -25.79
C SER A 173 -32.06 11.54 -26.06
N LYS A 174 -32.71 10.86 -25.11
CA LYS A 174 -34.14 10.60 -25.12
C LYS A 174 -34.77 11.44 -24.02
N LYS A 175 -35.55 12.45 -24.39
CA LYS A 175 -36.38 13.21 -23.46
C LYS A 175 -37.43 12.26 -22.86
N GLU A 176 -37.04 11.47 -21.86
CA GLU A 176 -37.93 10.52 -21.18
C GLU A 176 -38.84 11.28 -20.23
N SER A 177 -40.13 11.12 -20.49
CA SER A 177 -41.24 11.50 -19.63
C SER A 177 -41.01 10.95 -18.24
N SER A 178 -40.91 11.85 -17.26
CA SER A 178 -40.83 11.53 -15.84
C SER A 178 -42.00 10.66 -15.40
N ILE A 179 -41.74 9.38 -15.12
CA ILE A 179 -42.72 8.48 -14.51
C ILE A 179 -42.72 8.76 -13.01
N LYS A 180 -43.87 9.18 -12.48
CA LYS A 180 -44.11 9.43 -11.06
C LYS A 180 -44.01 8.08 -10.31
N LEU A 181 -42.92 7.85 -9.59
CA LEU A 181 -42.77 6.71 -8.68
C LEU A 181 -43.76 6.89 -7.51
N SER A 182 -44.84 6.10 -7.51
CA SER A 182 -45.89 6.17 -6.49
C SER A 182 -45.75 5.11 -5.39
N LYS A 183 -44.78 4.20 -5.46
CA LYS A 183 -44.55 3.18 -4.43
C LYS A 183 -43.05 2.91 -4.22
N LEU A 184 -42.65 2.91 -2.96
CA LEU A 184 -41.33 2.45 -2.51
C LEU A 184 -41.16 0.96 -2.86
N PRO A 185 -39.97 0.49 -3.28
CA PRO A 185 -39.69 -0.93 -3.31
C PRO A 185 -39.81 -1.46 -1.88
N ALA A 186 -40.53 -2.56 -1.71
CA ALA A 186 -40.73 -3.17 -0.40
C ALA A 186 -39.36 -3.48 0.23
N GLU A 187 -39.02 -2.74 1.29
CA GLU A 187 -38.04 -3.18 2.27
C GLU A 187 -38.47 -4.55 2.75
N ILE A 188 -37.60 -5.55 2.55
CA ILE A 188 -37.71 -6.82 3.26
C ILE A 188 -37.38 -6.49 4.71
N SER A 189 -38.43 -6.40 5.53
CA SER A 189 -38.37 -6.04 6.94
C SER A 189 -37.50 -7.03 7.75
N PRO A 190 -36.78 -6.54 8.78
CA PRO A 190 -36.30 -7.37 9.86
C PRO A 190 -37.48 -7.85 10.72
N GLY A 191 -37.41 -9.06 11.26
CA GLY A 191 -38.35 -9.51 12.29
C GLY A 191 -38.51 -11.02 12.38
N LEU A 192 -37.75 -11.63 13.28
CA LEU A 192 -38.22 -12.78 14.07
C LEU A 192 -37.58 -12.65 15.45
N ASP A 193 -38.24 -11.88 16.30
CA ASP A 193 -38.24 -12.08 17.74
C ASP A 193 -39.61 -12.66 18.08
N TYR A 194 -39.65 -13.83 18.71
CA TYR A 194 -40.55 -14.12 19.83
C TYR A 194 -39.95 -15.25 20.67
N ASN A 195 -39.45 -14.84 21.84
CA ASN A 195 -39.33 -15.53 23.12
C ASN A 195 -40.10 -16.86 23.30
N HIS A 196 -39.46 -17.83 23.95
CA HIS A 196 -40.12 -18.69 24.95
C HIS A 196 -39.09 -19.16 26.02
N LEU A 197 -39.33 -18.70 27.26
CA LEU A 197 -39.03 -19.26 28.60
C LEU A 197 -37.58 -19.68 28.93
#